data_AF-A0AA89AFR4-F1
#
_entry.id   AF-A0AA89AFR4-F1
#
_cell.length_a   1.000
_cell.length_b   1.000
_cell.length_c   1.000
_cell.angle_alpha   90.00
_cell.angle_beta   90.00
_cell.angle_gamma   90.00
#
_symmetry.space_group_name_H-M   'P 1'
#
loop_
_entity.id
_entity.type
_entity.pdbx_description
1 polymer ?
#
loop_
_entity_poly.entity_id
_entity_poly.type
_entity_poly.pdbx_seq_one_letter_code
_entity_poly.pdbx_strand_id
1 'polypeptide(L)'
;MGVFRSDFSGRRLGKITLNFIHETKAHDTEARLEVVTSQIEKMADIVAEQWIQIQQLEQALQITEMQILKVKRQGGSTRCTFVKFIKNLLSNHLETSRLMVDPYLSDKGFPLSSYLPRTLHQLAKTFSAAQHYHHELQGYIKQEMERNEFTVDFANREVASALVLFPILSAWMCLVSQVS
;
A
#
# COMPACT_ATOMS: atom_id res chain seq x y z
N MET A 1 -29.83 3.72 99.73
CA MET A 1 -29.87 4.56 98.52
C MET A 1 -28.46 4.59 97.94
N GLY A 2 -28.14 3.88 96.85
CA GLY A 2 -26.74 3.87 96.37
C GLY A 2 -26.33 2.96 95.21
N VAL A 3 -27.25 2.23 94.56
CA VAL A 3 -26.85 1.21 93.54
C VAL A 3 -26.91 1.72 92.09
N PHE A 4 -27.42 2.93 91.83
CA PHE A 4 -27.70 3.38 90.45
C PHE A 4 -26.60 4.17 89.72
N ARG A 5 -25.44 4.44 90.34
CA ARG A 5 -24.45 5.38 89.79
C ARG A 5 -23.26 4.74 89.05
N SER A 6 -22.98 3.45 89.27
CA SER A 6 -21.83 2.76 88.66
C SER A 6 -22.07 2.37 87.20
N ASP A 7 -23.29 1.90 86.89
CA ASP A 7 -23.68 1.39 85.57
C ASP A 7 -23.77 2.49 84.47
N PHE A 8 -24.02 3.74 84.88
CA PHE A 8 -24.12 4.88 83.95
C PHE A 8 -22.75 5.45 83.54
N SER A 9 -21.71 5.24 84.35
CA SER A 9 -20.32 5.64 84.03
C SER A 9 -19.67 4.62 83.08
N GLY A 10 -19.84 3.32 83.35
CA GLY A 10 -19.33 2.24 82.51
C GLY A 10 -19.91 2.26 81.09
N ARG A 11 -21.22 2.53 80.94
CA ARG A 11 -21.85 2.67 79.61
C ARG A 11 -21.35 3.87 78.81
N ARG A 12 -20.96 4.96 79.47
CA ARG A 12 -20.46 6.16 78.80
C ARG A 12 -19.03 5.97 78.32
N LEU A 13 -18.18 5.38 79.15
CA LEU A 13 -16.81 5.01 78.78
C LEU A 13 -16.83 3.98 77.64
N GLY A 14 -17.66 2.94 77.72
CA GLY A 14 -17.80 1.97 76.63
C GLY A 14 -18.21 2.58 75.29
N LYS A 15 -19.10 3.59 75.30
CA LYS A 15 -19.49 4.33 74.07
C LYS A 15 -18.34 5.17 73.49
N ILE A 16 -17.54 5.80 74.34
CA ILE A 16 -16.39 6.61 73.91
C ILE A 16 -15.33 5.71 73.25
N THR A 17 -15.02 4.58 73.86
CA THR A 17 -14.03 3.63 73.31
C THR A 17 -14.51 3.05 71.97
N LEU A 18 -15.80 2.76 71.85
CA LEU A 18 -16.37 2.18 70.63
C LEU A 18 -16.39 3.17 69.46
N ASN A 19 -16.68 4.46 69.73
CA ASN A 19 -16.57 5.52 68.74
C ASN A 19 -15.13 5.72 68.27
N PHE A 20 -14.16 5.74 69.20
CA PHE A 20 -12.74 5.86 68.86
C PHE A 20 -12.23 4.70 67.99
N ILE A 21 -12.67 3.47 68.27
CA ILE A 21 -12.33 2.29 67.45
C ILE A 21 -12.94 2.40 66.04
N HIS A 22 -14.17 2.90 65.92
CA HIS A 22 -14.80 3.10 64.61
C HIS A 22 -14.09 4.19 63.80
N GLU A 23 -13.74 5.30 64.44
CA GLU A 23 -13.07 6.43 63.82
C GLU A 23 -11.65 6.08 63.35
N THR A 24 -10.87 5.37 64.18
CA THR A 24 -9.54 4.87 63.79
C THR A 24 -9.61 3.85 62.66
N LYS A 25 -10.62 2.97 62.66
CA LYS A 25 -10.83 2.01 61.57
C LYS A 25 -11.28 2.69 60.26
N ALA A 26 -12.14 3.71 60.35
CA ALA A 26 -12.56 4.49 59.19
C ALA A 26 -11.35 5.24 58.58
N HIS A 27 -10.55 5.87 59.43
CA HIS A 27 -9.33 6.57 59.00
C HIS A 27 -8.29 5.61 58.38
N ASP A 28 -8.12 4.39 58.93
CA ASP A 28 -7.26 3.37 58.31
C ASP A 28 -7.78 2.96 56.93
N THR A 29 -9.10 2.74 56.79
CA THR A 29 -9.68 2.40 55.48
C THR A 29 -9.55 3.52 54.47
N GLU A 30 -9.64 4.78 54.91
CA GLU A 30 -9.47 5.96 54.06
C GLU A 30 -8.02 6.12 53.61
N ALA A 31 -7.05 6.01 54.52
CA ALA A 31 -5.63 6.05 54.18
C ALA A 31 -5.24 4.94 53.19
N ARG A 32 -5.78 3.73 53.37
CA ARG A 32 -5.57 2.61 52.43
C ARG A 32 -6.22 2.88 51.07
N LEU A 33 -7.38 3.54 51.04
CA LEU A 33 -8.07 3.90 49.81
C LEU A 33 -7.29 4.97 49.04
N GLU A 34 -6.73 5.99 49.70
CA GLU A 34 -5.85 6.96 49.05
C GLU A 34 -4.62 6.30 48.41
N VAL A 35 -3.97 5.37 49.11
CA VAL A 35 -2.80 4.65 48.57
C VAL A 35 -3.19 3.88 47.30
N VAL A 36 -4.30 3.14 47.34
CA VAL A 36 -4.80 2.38 46.18
C VAL A 36 -5.17 3.30 45.04
N THR A 37 -5.87 4.41 45.30
CA THR A 37 -6.23 5.40 44.28
C THR A 37 -4.97 5.98 43.62
N SER A 38 -3.94 6.32 44.40
CA SER A 38 -2.67 6.84 43.85
C SER A 38 -1.93 5.80 43.00
N GLN A 39 -2.04 4.50 43.33
CA GLN A 39 -1.48 3.42 42.52
C GLN A 39 -2.25 3.25 41.21
N ILE A 40 -3.59 3.33 41.26
CA ILE A 40 -4.44 3.24 40.07
C ILE A 40 -4.12 4.38 39.11
N GLU A 41 -3.95 5.60 39.61
CA GLU A 41 -3.60 6.77 38.79
C GLU A 41 -2.24 6.57 38.11
N LYS A 42 -1.22 6.17 38.85
CA LYS A 42 0.10 5.83 38.28
C LYS A 42 0.03 4.71 37.24
N MET A 43 -0.77 3.67 37.50
CA MET A 43 -0.97 2.59 36.54
C MET A 43 -1.70 3.07 35.28
N ALA A 44 -2.67 3.96 35.42
CA ALA A 44 -3.39 4.55 34.29
C ALA A 44 -2.45 5.36 33.39
N ASP A 45 -1.56 6.17 33.98
CA ASP A 45 -0.54 6.93 33.24
C ASP A 45 0.41 6.02 32.48
N ILE A 46 0.93 4.97 33.14
CA ILE A 46 1.81 3.97 32.50
C ILE A 46 1.08 3.27 31.34
N VAL A 47 -0.17 2.85 31.54
CA VAL A 47 -0.96 2.18 30.49
C VAL A 47 -1.20 3.11 29.30
N ALA A 48 -1.45 4.40 29.55
CA ALA A 48 -1.63 5.39 28.49
C ALA A 48 -0.34 5.58 27.66
N GLU A 49 0.82 5.68 28.33
CA GLU A 49 2.11 5.77 27.64
C GLU A 49 2.43 4.51 26.83
N GLN A 50 2.22 3.33 27.41
CA GLN A 50 2.42 2.05 26.72
C GLN A 50 1.47 1.90 25.52
N TRP A 51 0.23 2.39 25.62
CA TRP A 51 -0.72 2.37 24.51
C TRP A 51 -0.24 3.20 23.32
N ILE A 52 0.31 4.39 23.57
CA ILE A 52 0.90 5.24 22.52
C ILE A 52 2.05 4.52 21.82
N GLN A 53 2.93 3.85 22.58
CA GLN A 53 4.05 3.08 22.03
C GLN A 53 3.59 1.92 21.15
N ILE A 54 2.56 1.17 21.58
CA ILE A 54 1.97 0.08 20.79
C ILE A 54 1.41 0.62 19.48
N GLN A 55 0.69 1.74 19.51
CA GLN A 55 0.13 2.35 18.31
C GLN A 55 1.22 2.81 17.32
N GLN A 56 2.30 3.40 17.81
CA GLN A 56 3.45 3.77 16.97
C GLN A 56 4.12 2.55 16.33
N LEU A 57 4.27 1.46 17.09
CA LEU A 57 4.84 0.21 16.58
C LEU A 57 3.95 -0.42 15.50
N GLU A 58 2.63 -0.43 15.71
CA GLU A 58 1.67 -0.94 14.74
C GLU A 58 1.72 -0.15 13.42
N GLN A 59 1.79 1.18 13.51
CA GLN A 59 1.98 2.03 12.33
C GLN A 59 3.30 1.78 11.61
N ALA A 60 4.41 1.66 12.36
CA ALA A 60 5.73 1.38 11.80
C ALA A 60 5.76 0.01 11.09
N LEU A 61 5.08 -0.98 11.65
CA LEU A 61 4.94 -2.30 11.04
C LEU A 61 4.18 -2.21 9.70
N GLN A 62 3.02 -1.54 9.66
CA GLN A 62 2.27 -1.36 8.41
C GLN A 62 3.06 -0.63 7.33
N ILE A 63 3.80 0.43 7.70
CA ILE A 63 4.69 1.15 6.77
C ILE A 63 5.76 0.20 6.21
N THR A 64 6.36 -0.63 7.07
CA THR A 64 7.39 -1.60 6.69
C THR A 64 6.84 -2.67 5.75
N GLU A 65 5.67 -3.24 6.05
CA GLU A 65 4.99 -4.20 5.18
C GLU A 65 4.70 -3.60 3.80
N MET A 66 4.19 -2.37 3.77
CA MET A 66 3.94 -1.64 2.52
C MET A 66 5.22 -1.40 1.73
N GLN A 67 6.33 -1.06 2.39
CA GLN A 67 7.63 -0.91 1.74
C GLN A 67 8.16 -2.24 1.20
N ILE A 68 8.06 -3.34 1.94
CA ILE A 68 8.45 -4.68 1.49
C ILE A 68 7.64 -5.08 0.26
N LEU A 69 6.32 -4.85 0.28
CA LEU A 69 5.45 -5.09 -0.87
C LEU A 69 5.85 -4.23 -2.08
N LYS A 70 6.19 -2.95 -1.90
CA LYS A 70 6.69 -2.06 -2.97
C LYS A 70 8.01 -2.56 -3.55
N VAL A 71 8.97 -2.94 -2.72
CA VAL A 71 10.26 -3.49 -3.17
C VAL A 71 10.06 -4.80 -3.94
N LYS A 72 9.20 -5.69 -3.43
CA LYS A 72 8.83 -6.94 -4.12
C LYS A 72 8.16 -6.68 -5.48
N ARG A 73 7.30 -5.65 -5.57
CA ARG A 73 6.69 -5.20 -6.84
C ARG A 73 7.73 -4.66 -7.82
N GLN A 74 8.69 -3.86 -7.35
CA GLN A 74 9.72 -3.26 -8.19
C GLN A 74 10.75 -4.29 -8.70
N GLY A 75 11.04 -5.33 -7.92
CA GLY A 75 11.84 -6.47 -8.36
C GLY A 75 11.11 -7.44 -9.33
N GLY A 76 9.80 -7.31 -9.49
CA GLY A 76 8.97 -8.18 -10.35
C GLY A 76 8.81 -7.69 -11.79
N SER A 77 9.01 -6.38 -12.06
CA SER A 77 8.78 -5.78 -13.38
C SER A 77 9.84 -6.14 -14.44
N THR A 78 10.92 -6.84 -14.06
CA THR A 78 12.05 -7.19 -14.95
C THR A 78 11.94 -8.57 -15.61
N ARG A 79 10.86 -9.33 -15.37
CA ARG A 79 10.75 -10.74 -15.78
C ARG A 79 9.98 -11.02 -17.07
N CYS A 80 9.37 -10.01 -17.69
CA CYS A 80 8.65 -10.25 -18.93
C CYS A 80 9.63 -10.24 -20.13
N THR A 81 9.82 -11.40 -20.75
CA THR A 81 10.62 -11.55 -21.99
C THR A 81 10.09 -10.63 -23.09
N PHE A 82 8.78 -10.40 -23.13
CA PHE A 82 8.15 -9.45 -24.04
C PHE A 82 8.57 -7.99 -23.77
N VAL A 83 8.64 -7.55 -22.50
CA VAL A 83 9.12 -6.18 -22.18
C VAL A 83 10.58 -6.01 -22.59
N LYS A 84 11.42 -7.04 -22.40
CA LYS A 84 12.80 -7.05 -22.93
C LYS A 84 12.83 -6.99 -24.46
N PHE A 85 11.95 -7.73 -25.13
CA PHE A 85 11.82 -7.72 -26.57
C PHE A 85 11.39 -6.35 -27.12
N ILE A 86 10.37 -5.72 -26.52
CA ILE A 86 9.93 -4.37 -26.87
C ILE A 86 11.02 -3.33 -26.62
N LYS A 87 11.71 -3.41 -25.48
CA LYS A 87 12.83 -2.52 -25.17
C LYS A 87 13.95 -2.64 -26.22
N ASN A 88 14.30 -3.87 -26.61
CA ASN A 88 15.32 -4.12 -27.62
C ASN A 88 14.87 -3.65 -29.02
N LEU A 89 13.60 -3.87 -29.37
CA LEU A 89 13.02 -3.42 -30.63
C LEU A 89 12.99 -1.89 -30.72
N LEU A 90 12.51 -1.21 -29.67
CA LEU A 90 12.51 0.26 -29.60
C LEU A 90 13.94 0.79 -29.65
N SER A 91 14.88 0.28 -28.85
CA SER A 91 16.28 0.74 -28.85
C SER A 91 16.89 0.69 -30.26
N ASN A 92 16.72 -0.42 -30.98
CA ASN A 92 17.32 -0.59 -32.30
C ASN A 92 16.64 0.26 -33.39
N HIS A 93 15.33 0.49 -33.29
CA HIS A 93 14.60 1.32 -34.27
C HIS A 93 14.67 2.83 -33.98
N LEU A 94 14.73 3.26 -32.71
CA LEU A 94 14.83 4.68 -32.35
C LEU A 94 16.18 5.29 -32.75
N GLU A 95 17.28 4.54 -32.64
CA GLU A 95 18.57 4.99 -33.17
C GLU A 95 18.52 5.19 -34.69
N THR A 96 17.83 4.30 -35.40
CA THR A 96 17.65 4.38 -36.85
C THR A 96 16.74 5.55 -37.27
N SER A 97 15.66 5.82 -36.53
CA SER A 97 14.77 6.96 -36.82
C SER A 97 15.37 8.30 -36.41
N ARG A 98 16.24 8.34 -35.38
CA ARG A 98 16.94 9.56 -34.95
C ARG A 98 17.92 10.08 -36.01
N LEU A 99 18.45 9.19 -36.85
CA LEU A 99 19.23 9.53 -38.05
C LEU A 99 18.39 10.14 -39.19
N MET A 100 17.06 10.00 -39.16
CA MET A 100 16.15 10.53 -40.18
C MET A 100 15.52 11.88 -39.79
N VAL A 101 15.46 12.22 -38.50
CA VAL A 101 15.00 13.54 -38.01
C VAL A 101 16.19 14.49 -37.88
N ASP A 102 17.08 14.49 -38.86
CA ASP A 102 18.01 15.59 -39.08
C ASP A 102 17.40 16.50 -40.15
N PRO A 103 16.86 17.68 -39.77
CA PRO A 103 16.15 18.57 -40.70
C PRO A 103 17.01 19.07 -41.86
N TYR A 104 18.35 18.94 -41.77
CA TYR A 104 19.29 19.44 -42.79
C TYR A 104 19.36 18.60 -44.07
N LEU A 105 18.67 17.45 -44.15
CA LEU A 105 18.65 16.58 -45.35
C LEU A 105 17.30 16.56 -46.07
N SER A 106 16.35 17.41 -45.68
CA SER A 106 14.99 17.47 -46.24
C SER A 106 14.91 18.35 -47.50
N ASP A 107 15.79 18.13 -48.49
CA ASP A 107 15.74 18.84 -49.78
C ASP A 107 15.58 17.89 -50.99
N LYS A 108 15.61 16.57 -50.79
CA LYS A 108 15.37 15.62 -51.88
C LYS A 108 14.30 14.63 -51.50
N GLY A 109 13.18 14.68 -52.23
CA GLY A 109 12.06 13.75 -52.10
C GLY A 109 12.56 12.31 -52.00
N PHE A 110 12.41 11.72 -50.81
CA PHE A 110 12.82 10.35 -50.55
C PHE A 110 11.81 9.39 -51.20
N PRO A 111 12.26 8.34 -51.91
CA PRO A 111 11.37 7.36 -52.50
C PRO A 111 10.84 6.46 -51.38
N LEU A 112 9.74 6.90 -50.76
CA LEU A 112 8.94 6.19 -49.75
C LEU A 112 8.65 4.72 -50.14
N SER A 113 8.61 4.46 -51.45
CA SER A 113 8.35 3.18 -52.12
C SER A 113 9.26 2.00 -51.74
N SER A 114 10.57 2.19 -51.54
CA SER A 114 11.50 1.06 -51.30
C SER A 114 11.67 0.71 -49.82
N TYR A 115 11.31 1.62 -48.92
CA TYR A 115 11.44 1.46 -47.47
C TYR A 115 10.20 0.81 -46.86
N LEU A 116 9.01 1.13 -47.40
CA LEU A 116 7.72 0.58 -46.98
C LEU A 116 7.68 -0.97 -46.94
N PRO A 117 8.17 -1.72 -47.95
CA PRO A 117 8.11 -3.18 -47.91
C PRO A 117 9.00 -3.76 -46.82
N ARG A 118 10.16 -3.13 -46.56
CA ARG A 118 11.12 -3.59 -45.54
C ARG A 118 10.62 -3.30 -44.14
N THR A 119 10.09 -2.10 -43.88
CA THR A 119 9.48 -1.75 -42.58
C THR A 119 8.22 -2.54 -42.31
N LEU A 120 7.35 -2.76 -43.32
CA LEU A 120 6.17 -3.61 -43.19
C LEU A 120 6.55 -5.07 -42.94
N HIS A 121 7.61 -5.59 -43.57
CA HIS A 121 8.07 -6.96 -43.32
C HIS A 121 8.64 -7.13 -41.90
N GLN A 122 9.39 -6.14 -41.41
CA GLN A 122 9.89 -6.13 -40.02
C GLN A 122 8.75 -5.94 -39.02
N LEU A 123 7.75 -5.14 -39.36
CA LEU A 123 6.52 -4.98 -38.58
C LEU A 123 5.72 -6.29 -38.53
N ALA A 124 5.61 -7.01 -39.64
CA ALA A 124 4.96 -8.33 -39.67
C ALA A 124 5.71 -9.36 -38.82
N LYS A 125 7.06 -9.33 -38.84
CA LYS A 125 7.89 -10.22 -38.02
C LYS A 125 7.76 -9.93 -36.52
N THR A 126 7.69 -8.65 -36.16
CA THR A 126 7.50 -8.22 -34.77
C THR A 126 6.07 -8.47 -34.29
N PHE A 127 5.07 -8.30 -35.16
CA PHE A 127 3.69 -8.67 -34.91
C PHE A 127 3.52 -10.18 -34.70
N SER A 128 4.17 -11.01 -35.53
CA SER A 128 4.18 -12.46 -35.35
C SER A 128 4.80 -12.88 -34.02
N ALA A 129 5.90 -12.24 -33.62
CA ALA A 129 6.50 -12.46 -32.30
C ALA A 129 5.56 -12.00 -31.16
N ALA A 130 4.92 -10.83 -31.29
CA ALA A 130 3.95 -10.34 -30.31
C ALA A 130 2.73 -11.27 -30.21
N GLN A 131 2.26 -11.84 -31.33
CA GLN A 131 1.20 -12.83 -31.37
C GLN A 131 1.61 -14.13 -30.66
N HIS A 132 2.88 -14.52 -30.71
CA HIS A 132 3.38 -15.67 -29.95
C HIS A 132 3.33 -15.43 -28.43
N TYR A 133 3.60 -14.20 -27.99
CA TYR A 133 3.62 -13.82 -26.57
C TYR A 133 2.32 -13.16 -26.07
N HIS A 134 1.26 -13.10 -26.88
CA HIS A 134 0.05 -12.34 -26.54
C HIS A 134 -0.61 -12.80 -25.24
N HIS A 135 -0.57 -14.10 -24.94
CA HIS A 135 -1.11 -14.67 -23.72
C HIS A 135 -0.26 -14.32 -22.48
N GLU A 136 1.07 -14.27 -22.62
CA GLU A 136 1.97 -13.77 -21.57
C GLU A 136 1.76 -12.27 -21.34
N LEU A 137 1.55 -11.51 -22.41
CA LEU A 137 1.31 -10.07 -22.36
C LEU A 137 -0.04 -9.72 -21.74
N GLN A 138 -1.10 -10.46 -22.11
CA GLN A 138 -2.41 -10.37 -21.48
C GLN A 138 -2.32 -10.70 -19.99
N GLY A 139 -1.58 -11.75 -19.61
CA GLY A 139 -1.36 -12.11 -18.22
C GLY A 139 -0.61 -11.02 -17.45
N TYR A 140 0.41 -10.42 -18.06
CA TYR A 140 1.18 -9.32 -17.48
C TYR A 140 0.33 -8.05 -17.30
N ILE A 141 -0.42 -7.64 -18.32
CA ILE A 141 -1.29 -6.46 -18.26
C ILE A 141 -2.42 -6.67 -17.25
N LYS A 142 -3.05 -7.85 -17.23
CA LYS A 142 -4.06 -8.19 -16.22
C LYS A 142 -3.47 -8.11 -14.81
N GLN A 143 -2.28 -8.66 -14.61
CA GLN A 143 -1.58 -8.61 -13.33
C GLN A 143 -1.22 -7.17 -12.93
N GLU A 144 -0.81 -6.31 -13.85
CA GLU A 144 -0.57 -4.88 -13.58
C GLU A 144 -1.87 -4.12 -13.30
N MET A 145 -2.97 -4.46 -13.97
CA MET A 145 -4.29 -3.87 -13.73
C MET A 145 -4.86 -4.26 -12.36
N GLU A 146 -4.72 -5.53 -11.96
CA GLU A 146 -5.09 -6.03 -10.62
C GLU A 146 -4.25 -5.38 -9.50
N ARG A 147 -3.07 -4.85 -9.84
CA ARG A 147 -2.14 -4.20 -8.89
C ARG A 147 -2.42 -2.71 -8.68
N ASN A 148 -3.30 -2.10 -9.47
CA ASN A 148 -3.61 -0.68 -9.41
C ASN A 148 -5.09 -0.48 -9.02
N GLU A 149 -5.32 0.26 -7.93
CA GLU A 149 -6.63 0.51 -7.32
C GLU A 149 -7.65 1.08 -8.31
N PHE A 150 -7.20 1.89 -9.28
CA PHE A 150 -8.07 2.49 -10.30
C PHE A 150 -8.43 1.55 -11.47
N THR A 151 -7.65 0.48 -11.67
CA THR A 151 -7.82 -0.42 -12.82
C THR A 151 -8.22 -1.84 -12.42
N VAL A 152 -8.31 -2.12 -11.12
CA VAL A 152 -8.63 -3.45 -10.58
C VAL A 152 -9.99 -3.94 -11.06
N ASP A 153 -10.98 -3.04 -11.13
CA ASP A 153 -12.34 -3.35 -11.62
C ASP A 153 -12.36 -3.73 -13.11
N PHE A 154 -11.34 -3.29 -13.85
CA PHE A 154 -11.19 -3.55 -15.28
C PHE A 154 -10.26 -4.73 -15.57
N ALA A 155 -9.69 -5.38 -14.55
CA ALA A 155 -8.63 -6.38 -14.70
C ALA A 155 -9.17 -7.75 -15.17
N ASN A 156 -9.88 -7.74 -16.29
CA ASN A 156 -10.37 -8.90 -17.01
C ASN A 156 -9.53 -9.16 -18.26
N ARG A 157 -9.50 -10.43 -18.70
CA ARG A 157 -8.76 -10.87 -19.89
C ARG A 157 -9.19 -10.12 -21.15
N GLU A 158 -10.46 -9.79 -21.29
CA GLU A 158 -11.01 -9.03 -22.43
C GLU A 158 -10.41 -7.62 -22.52
N VAL A 159 -10.34 -6.90 -21.40
CA VAL A 159 -9.79 -5.53 -21.36
C VAL A 159 -8.27 -5.55 -21.55
N ALA A 160 -7.58 -6.52 -20.93
CA ALA A 160 -6.15 -6.72 -21.17
C ALA A 160 -5.85 -7.02 -22.66
N SER A 161 -6.72 -7.80 -23.32
CA SER A 161 -6.61 -8.09 -24.76
C SER A 161 -6.86 -6.85 -25.61
N ALA A 162 -7.87 -6.05 -25.26
CA ALA A 162 -8.16 -4.80 -25.95
C ALA A 162 -7.00 -3.79 -25.84
N LEU A 163 -6.38 -3.68 -24.68
CA LEU A 163 -5.19 -2.84 -24.46
C LEU A 163 -3.97 -3.27 -25.29
N VAL A 164 -3.86 -4.57 -25.62
CA VAL A 164 -2.82 -5.09 -26.52
C VAL A 164 -3.17 -4.83 -27.99
N LEU A 165 -4.42 -5.08 -28.37
CA LEU A 165 -4.86 -5.04 -29.77
C LEU A 165 -5.09 -3.61 -30.28
N PHE A 166 -5.57 -2.70 -29.42
CA PHE A 166 -5.94 -1.34 -29.81
C PHE A 166 -4.76 -0.51 -30.36
N PRO A 167 -3.57 -0.48 -29.72
CA PRO A 167 -2.41 0.22 -30.27
C PRO A 167 -1.95 -0.39 -31.60
N ILE A 168 -2.01 -1.71 -31.72
CA ILE A 168 -1.60 -2.43 -32.93
C ILE A 168 -2.53 -2.12 -34.11
N LEU A 169 -3.85 -2.19 -33.88
CA LEU A 169 -4.86 -1.91 -34.89
C LEU A 169 -4.87 -0.43 -35.29
N SER A 170 -4.64 0.49 -34.33
CA SER A 170 -4.53 1.93 -34.61
C SER A 170 -3.29 2.27 -35.45
N ALA A 171 -2.14 1.65 -35.15
CA ALA A 171 -0.92 1.80 -35.94
C ALA A 171 -1.10 1.24 -37.35
N TRP A 172 -1.74 0.07 -37.48
CA TRP A 172 -2.08 -0.53 -38.77
C TRP A 172 -3.00 0.37 -39.61
N MET A 173 -4.10 0.86 -39.03
CA MET A 173 -5.03 1.78 -39.69
C MET A 173 -4.34 3.08 -40.12
N CYS A 174 -3.46 3.63 -39.30
CA CYS A 174 -2.70 4.84 -39.62
C CYS A 174 -1.76 4.61 -40.83
N LEU A 175 -1.06 3.47 -40.86
CA LEU A 175 -0.19 3.11 -41.99
C LEU A 175 -0.98 2.90 -43.28
N VAL A 176 -2.14 2.24 -43.22
CA VAL A 176 -3.01 2.05 -44.39
C VAL A 176 -3.58 3.39 -44.88
N SER A 177 -3.90 4.31 -43.95
CA SER A 177 -4.44 5.63 -44.29
C SER A 177 -3.41 6.58 -44.93
N GLN A 178 -2.10 6.33 -44.75
CA GLN A 178 -1.03 7.09 -45.43
C GLN A 178 -0.78 6.60 -46.86
N VAL A 179 -1.31 5.44 -47.22
CA VAL A 179 -1.13 4.79 -48.53
C VAL A 179 -2.36 4.97 -49.42
N SER A 180 -3.52 5.35 -48.86
CA SER A 180 -4.76 5.67 -49.58
C SER A 180 -4.91 7.17 -49.84
#